data_AF-A0A2M7Q3R2-F1
#
_entry.id   AF-A0A2M7Q3R2-F1
#
_cell.length_a   1.000
_cell.length_b   1.000
_cell.length_c   1.000
_cell.angle_alpha   90.00
_cell.angle_beta   90.00
_cell.angle_gamma   90.00
#
_symmetry.space_group_name_H-M   'P 1'
#
loop_
_entity.id
_entity.type
_entity.pdbx_description
1 polymer ?
#
loop_
_entity_poly.entity_id
_entity_poly.type
_entity_poly.pdbx_seq_one_letter_code
_entity_poly.pdbx_strand_id
1 'polypeptide(L)'
;MNISPEQWVASHALSPIDIDCVFTVMLKILDGKCKMSGQGKEVMEKLYDLLKGQAGHHLDAQVHLLIGQARASQISEALRMQIYECRLLAETTISRPVMKAFKARLRADGVIGSGVAI
;
A
#
# COMPACT_ATOMS: atom_id res chain seq x y z
N MET A 1 -7.84 -21.63 -4.07
CA MET A 1 -7.68 -21.21 -2.66
C MET A 1 -6.91 -19.91 -2.69
N ASN A 2 -7.45 -18.83 -2.14
CA ASN A 2 -6.73 -17.57 -2.02
C ASN A 2 -5.88 -17.63 -0.74
N ILE A 3 -4.60 -17.30 -0.84
CA ILE A 3 -3.71 -17.19 0.33
C ILE A 3 -4.09 -15.95 1.14
N SER A 4 -4.05 -16.03 2.48
CA SER A 4 -4.30 -14.84 3.31
C SER A 4 -3.10 -13.87 3.26
N PRO A 5 -3.29 -12.57 3.55
CA PRO A 5 -2.18 -11.63 3.67
C PRO A 5 -1.10 -12.07 4.66
N GLU A 6 -1.48 -12.66 5.80
CA GLU A 6 -0.55 -13.18 6.81
C GLU A 6 0.27 -14.35 6.27
N GLN A 7 -0.38 -15.31 5.62
CA GLN A 7 0.28 -16.47 5.02
C GLN A 7 1.24 -16.04 3.92
N TRP A 8 0.86 -15.06 3.11
CA TRP A 8 1.71 -14.52 2.06
C TRP A 8 2.96 -13.83 2.62
N VAL A 9 2.80 -12.93 3.61
CA VAL A 9 3.94 -12.27 4.28
C VAL A 9 4.88 -13.29 4.94
N ALA A 10 4.33 -14.34 5.55
CA ALA A 10 5.13 -15.38 6.20
C ALA A 10 5.89 -16.29 5.21
N SER A 11 5.45 -16.39 3.96
CA SER A 11 6.02 -17.28 2.95
C SER A 11 6.94 -16.58 1.94
N HIS A 12 7.00 -15.25 1.96
CA HIS A 12 7.75 -14.46 0.99
C HIS A 12 8.77 -13.55 1.68
N ALA A 13 10.01 -13.59 1.19
CA ALA A 13 11.01 -12.60 1.56
C ALA A 13 10.68 -11.28 0.86
N LEU A 14 10.22 -10.29 1.63
CA LEU A 14 9.87 -8.97 1.11
C LEU A 14 11.08 -8.05 1.10
N SER A 15 11.31 -7.40 -0.03
CA SER A 15 12.33 -6.37 -0.14
C SER A 15 11.80 -5.03 0.42
N PRO A 16 12.70 -4.09 0.78
CA PRO A 16 12.31 -2.73 1.16
C PRO A 16 11.44 -2.01 0.10
N ILE A 17 11.61 -2.34 -1.18
CA ILE A 17 10.78 -1.79 -2.27
C ILE A 17 9.36 -2.35 -2.27
N ASP A 18 9.17 -3.60 -1.84
CA ASP A 18 7.84 -4.19 -1.73
C ASP A 18 7.04 -3.54 -0.61
N ILE A 19 7.73 -3.21 0.48
CA ILE A 19 7.18 -2.43 1.60
C ILE A 19 6.75 -1.05 1.11
N ASP A 20 7.60 -0.34 0.36
CA ASP A 20 7.25 0.95 -0.23
C ASP A 20 6.04 0.86 -1.17
N CYS A 21 5.91 -0.23 -1.94
CA CYS A 21 4.76 -0.45 -2.80
C CYS A 21 3.46 -0.56 -1.99
N VAL A 22 3.48 -1.29 -0.87
CA VAL A 22 2.33 -1.39 0.04
C VAL A 22 1.96 -0.02 0.60
N PHE A 23 2.94 0.75 1.07
CA PHE A 23 2.68 2.06 1.67
C PHE A 23 2.18 3.07 0.65
N THR A 24 2.73 3.04 -0.57
CA THR A 24 2.24 3.84 -1.69
C THR A 24 0.77 3.54 -1.99
N VAL A 25 0.35 2.28 -1.96
CA VAL A 25 -1.06 1.93 -2.15
C VAL A 25 -1.92 2.38 -0.96
N MET A 26 -1.42 2.28 0.27
CA MET A 26 -2.12 2.80 1.45
C MET A 26 -2.38 4.30 1.33
N LEU A 27 -1.40 5.09 0.90
CA LEU A 27 -1.57 6.52 0.62
C LEU A 27 -2.65 6.78 -0.45
N LYS A 28 -2.68 5.97 -1.52
CA LYS A 28 -3.73 6.02 -2.55
C LYS A 28 -5.12 5.66 -2.01
N ILE A 29 -5.20 4.80 -0.99
CA ILE A 29 -6.48 4.44 -0.37
C ILE A 29 -6.98 5.63 0.44
N LEU A 30 -6.12 6.20 1.28
CA LEU A 30 -6.45 7.33 2.15
C LEU A 30 -6.88 8.59 1.39
N ASP A 31 -6.31 8.86 0.21
CA ASP A 31 -6.67 10.01 -0.62
C ASP A 31 -7.71 9.70 -1.71
N GLY A 32 -8.24 8.48 -1.73
CA GLY A 32 -9.28 8.05 -2.64
C GLY A 32 -8.84 7.81 -4.09
N LYS A 33 -7.53 7.79 -4.40
CA LYS A 33 -7.02 7.51 -5.77
C LYS A 33 -6.81 6.04 -6.09
N CYS A 34 -7.00 5.14 -5.13
CA CYS A 34 -6.90 3.70 -5.34
C CYS A 34 -8.13 3.14 -6.09
N LYS A 35 -7.89 2.53 -7.26
CA LYS A 35 -8.91 1.91 -8.13
C LYS A 35 -9.10 0.41 -7.92
N MET A 36 -8.55 -0.16 -6.84
CA MET A 36 -8.79 -1.56 -6.51
C MET A 36 -10.23 -1.75 -6.02
N SER A 37 -10.78 -2.96 -6.15
CA SER A 37 -12.07 -3.33 -5.55
C SER A 37 -12.03 -3.16 -4.02
N GLY A 38 -13.19 -3.11 -3.36
CA GLY A 38 -13.27 -3.04 -1.89
C GLY A 38 -12.41 -4.12 -1.22
N GLN A 39 -12.62 -5.38 -1.61
CA GLN A 39 -11.79 -6.51 -1.16
C GLN A 39 -10.28 -6.30 -1.45
N GLY A 40 -9.92 -5.77 -2.61
CA GLY A 40 -8.53 -5.48 -2.93
C GLY A 40 -7.92 -4.40 -2.02
N LYS A 41 -8.70 -3.38 -1.65
CA LYS A 41 -8.26 -2.34 -0.70
C LYS A 41 -8.10 -2.92 0.69
N GLU A 42 -9.07 -3.71 1.17
CA GLU A 42 -9.00 -4.39 2.48
C GLU A 42 -7.74 -5.25 2.61
N VAL A 43 -7.40 -6.02 1.57
CA VAL A 43 -6.16 -6.81 1.53
C VAL A 43 -4.92 -5.91 1.63
N MET A 44 -4.88 -4.79 0.91
CA MET A 44 -3.73 -3.87 0.95
C MET A 44 -3.60 -3.15 2.30
N GLU A 45 -4.72 -2.79 2.94
CA GLU A 45 -4.72 -2.24 4.30
C GLU A 45 -4.22 -3.27 5.31
N LYS A 46 -4.59 -4.55 5.14
CA LYS A 46 -4.08 -5.63 5.99
C LYS A 46 -2.59 -5.88 5.78
N LEU A 47 -2.11 -5.87 4.54
CA LEU A 47 -0.68 -5.93 4.24
C LEU A 47 0.07 -4.74 4.86
N TYR A 48 -0.50 -3.54 4.80
CA TYR A 48 0.07 -2.38 5.48
C TYR A 48 0.19 -2.63 6.99
N ASP A 49 -0.86 -3.14 7.64
CA ASP A 49 -0.83 -3.41 9.08
C ASP A 49 0.22 -4.45 9.50
N LEU A 50 0.48 -5.44 8.66
CA LEU A 50 1.52 -6.46 8.88
C LEU A 50 2.94 -5.89 8.67
N LEU A 51 3.09 -4.89 7.81
CA LEU A 51 4.40 -4.40 7.36
C LEU A 51 4.78 -3.03 7.93
N LYS A 52 3.88 -2.31 8.60
CA LYS A 52 4.13 -0.95 9.13
C LYS A 52 5.27 -0.82 10.14
N GLY A 53 5.80 -1.93 10.66
CA GLY A 53 6.98 -1.96 11.52
C GLY A 53 8.30 -2.21 10.78
N GLN A 54 8.25 -2.45 9.47
CA GLN A 54 9.42 -2.74 8.63
C GLN A 54 9.85 -1.48 7.87
N ALA A 55 11.15 -1.34 7.63
CA ALA A 55 11.69 -0.20 6.89
C ALA A 55 11.49 -0.38 5.37
N GLY A 56 10.90 0.63 4.74
CA GLY A 56 10.89 0.78 3.28
C GLY A 56 12.27 1.18 2.74
N HIS A 57 12.41 1.22 1.41
CA HIS A 57 13.64 1.71 0.78
C HIS A 57 13.67 3.24 0.74
N HIS A 58 12.51 3.84 0.48
CA HIS A 58 12.35 5.28 0.27
C HIS A 58 11.36 5.92 1.23
N LEU A 59 10.34 5.18 1.68
CA LEU A 59 9.31 5.69 2.58
C LEU A 59 9.70 5.37 4.02
N ASP A 60 9.86 6.42 4.82
CA ASP A 60 10.41 6.35 6.17
C ASP A 60 9.34 6.46 7.27
N ALA A 61 9.80 6.65 8.51
CA ALA A 61 8.93 6.80 9.68
C ALA A 61 7.92 7.96 9.56
N GLN A 62 8.21 9.02 8.78
CA GLN A 62 7.31 10.15 8.62
C GLN A 62 6.04 9.74 7.87
N VAL A 63 6.17 8.88 6.87
CA VAL A 63 5.04 8.32 6.12
C VAL A 63 4.12 7.51 7.05
N HIS A 64 4.70 6.76 7.99
CA HIS A 64 3.93 6.01 8.98
C HIS A 64 3.17 6.89 9.97
N LEU A 65 3.79 7.96 10.45
CA LEU A 65 3.12 8.92 11.31
C LEU A 65 1.93 9.56 10.58
N LEU A 66 2.12 9.93 9.32
CA LEU A 66 1.06 10.50 8.49
C LEU A 66 -0.10 9.52 8.27
N ILE A 67 0.20 8.28 7.89
CA ILE A 67 -0.83 7.23 7.72
C ILE A 67 -1.54 6.93 9.06
N GLY A 68 -0.79 6.88 10.15
CA GLY A 68 -1.34 6.68 11.50
C GLY A 68 -2.32 7.77 11.89
N GLN A 69 -1.96 9.04 11.68
CA GLN A 69 -2.83 10.19 11.90
C GLN A 69 -4.09 10.13 11.05
N ALA A 70 -3.95 9.82 9.76
CA ALA A 70 -5.06 9.70 8.82
C ALA A 70 -6.06 8.60 9.20
N ARG A 71 -5.60 7.50 9.79
CA ARG A 71 -6.46 6.40 10.26
C ARG A 71 -7.07 6.64 11.64
N ALA A 72 -6.45 7.46 12.49
CA ALA A 72 -6.88 7.69 13.86
C ALA A 72 -7.87 8.85 14.02
N SER A 73 -8.03 9.70 13.01
CA SER A 73 -8.81 10.94 13.11
C SER A 73 -9.54 11.26 11.82
N GLN A 74 -10.57 12.10 11.91
CA GLN A 74 -11.20 12.65 10.71
C GLN A 74 -10.16 13.43 9.91
N ILE A 75 -10.07 13.14 8.61
CA ILE A 75 -9.09 13.78 7.74
C ILE A 75 -9.47 15.25 7.55
N SER A 76 -8.66 16.14 8.11
CA SER A 76 -8.76 17.58 7.86
C SER A 76 -8.23 17.92 6.47
N GLU A 77 -8.57 19.12 5.98
CA GLU A 77 -8.07 19.62 4.71
C GLU A 77 -6.53 19.69 4.65
N ALA A 78 -5.91 20.13 5.75
CA ALA A 78 -4.45 20.15 5.87
C ALA A 78 -3.85 18.74 5.80
N LEU A 79 -4.45 17.77 6.51
CA LEU A 79 -3.99 16.39 6.49
C LEU A 79 -4.16 15.75 5.10
N ARG A 80 -5.27 16.07 4.42
CA ARG A 80 -5.53 15.63 3.04
C ARG A 80 -4.46 16.12 2.07
N MET A 81 -4.03 17.39 2.20
CA MET A 81 -2.94 17.95 1.39
C MET A 81 -1.61 17.22 1.65
N GLN A 82 -1.29 16.95 2.91
CA GLN A 82 -0.06 16.20 3.26
C GLN A 82 -0.06 14.78 2.69
N ILE A 83 -1.19 14.06 2.76
CA ILE A 83 -1.33 12.72 2.16
C ILE A 83 -1.17 12.80 0.64
N TYR A 84 -1.78 13.81 0.00
CA TYR A 84 -1.65 14.02 -1.44
C TYR A 84 -0.19 14.24 -1.87
N GLU A 85 0.53 15.13 -1.18
CA GLU A 85 1.94 15.43 -1.47
C GLU A 85 2.82 14.21 -1.27
N CYS A 86 2.65 13.53 -0.13
CA CYS A 86 3.37 12.29 0.19
C CYS A 86 3.12 11.20 -0.85
N ARG A 87 1.86 11.00 -1.28
CA ARG A 87 1.52 10.07 -2.35
C ARG A 87 2.21 10.45 -3.67
N LEU A 88 2.23 11.73 -4.03
CA LEU A 88 2.84 12.18 -5.28
C LEU A 88 4.35 11.93 -5.29
N LEU A 89 5.02 12.18 -4.17
CA LEU A 89 6.43 11.84 -3.98
C LEU A 89 6.65 10.33 -4.11
N ALA A 90 5.85 9.52 -3.40
CA ALA A 90 5.91 8.07 -3.47
C ALA A 90 5.70 7.53 -4.90
N GLU A 91 4.75 8.07 -5.66
CA GLU A 91 4.49 7.69 -7.06
C GLU A 91 5.58 8.15 -8.03
N THR A 92 6.32 9.20 -7.69
CA THR A 92 7.47 9.68 -8.48
C THR A 92 8.69 8.79 -8.24
N THR A 93 8.88 8.35 -6.99
CA THR A 93 10.00 7.49 -6.60
C THR A 93 9.77 6.03 -7.00
N ILE A 94 8.57 5.50 -6.75
CA ILE A 94 8.20 4.12 -7.09
C ILE A 94 7.70 4.07 -8.53
N SER A 95 8.60 3.67 -9.43
CA SER A 95 8.30 3.60 -10.86
C SER A 95 7.10 2.68 -11.18
N ARG A 96 6.37 3.01 -12.25
CA ARG A 96 5.24 2.20 -12.73
C ARG A 96 5.60 0.72 -12.99
N PRO A 97 6.77 0.39 -13.58
CA PRO A 97 7.19 -1.01 -13.74
C PRO A 97 7.32 -1.76 -12.41
N VAL A 98 7.92 -1.14 -11.39
CA VAL A 98 8.07 -1.74 -10.05
C VAL A 98 6.71 -2.05 -9.44
N MET A 99 5.82 -1.05 -9.39
CA MET A 99 4.46 -1.20 -8.87
C MET A 99 3.64 -2.24 -9.66
N LYS A 100 3.84 -2.32 -10.99
CA LYS A 100 3.18 -3.32 -11.85
C LYS A 100 3.67 -4.73 -11.52
N ALA A 101 4.98 -4.93 -11.40
CA ALA A 101 5.58 -6.21 -11.05
C ALA A 101 5.13 -6.69 -9.66
N PHE A 102 5.15 -5.80 -8.66
CA PHE A 102 4.66 -6.08 -7.31
C PHE A 102 3.21 -6.59 -7.32
N LYS A 103 2.29 -5.84 -7.96
CA LYS A 103 0.88 -6.25 -8.07
C LYS A 103 0.67 -7.48 -8.94
N ALA A 104 1.58 -7.78 -9.86
CA ALA A 104 1.51 -9.01 -10.66
C ALA A 104 1.81 -10.23 -9.78
N ARG A 105 2.82 -10.15 -8.90
CA ARG A 105 3.12 -11.22 -7.92
C ARG A 105 1.96 -11.45 -6.97
N LEU A 106 1.41 -10.39 -6.36
CA LEU A 106 0.23 -10.51 -5.49
C LEU A 106 -0.97 -11.20 -6.18
N ARG A 107 -1.15 -11.02 -7.49
CA ARG A 107 -2.20 -11.70 -8.25
C ARG A 107 -1.87 -13.14 -8.57
N ALA A 108 -0.62 -13.40 -8.97
CA ALA A 108 -0.14 -14.76 -9.26
C ALA A 108 -0.27 -15.65 -8.02
N ASP A 109 -0.02 -15.09 -6.85
CA ASP A 109 -0.11 -15.81 -5.57
C ASP A 109 -1.55 -15.85 -5.02
N GLY A 110 -2.51 -15.19 -5.69
CA GLY A 110 -3.92 -15.17 -5.26
C GLY A 110 -4.21 -14.31 -4.02
N VAL A 111 -3.31 -13.40 -3.66
CA VAL A 111 -3.45 -12.48 -2.51
C VAL A 111 -4.48 -11.40 -2.81
N ILE A 112 -4.40 -10.81 -4.01
CA ILE A 112 -5.38 -9.86 -4.52
C ILE A 112 -6.04 -10.47 -5.76
N GLY A 113 -7.34 -10.23 -5.93
CA GLY A 113 -8.07 -10.72 -7.10
C GLY A 113 -7.43 -10.29 -8.43
N SER A 114 -7.69 -11.06 -9.48
CA SER A 114 -7.35 -10.75 -10.88
C SER A 114 -8.18 -9.55 -11.35
N GLY A 115 -7.86 -8.37 -10.84
CA GLY A 115 -8.68 -7.17 -11.00
C GLY A 115 -8.96 -6.84 -12.45
N VAL A 116 -10.17 -7.16 -12.91
CA VAL A 116 -10.88 -6.35 -13.89
C VAL A 116 -11.52 -5.23 -13.07
N ALA A 117 -11.09 -4.00 -13.30
CA ALA A 117 -11.89 -2.86 -12.87
C ALA A 117 -13.20 -2.96 -13.66
N ILE A 118 -14.30 -3.21 -12.96
CA ILE A 118 -15.64 -3.08 -13.53
C ILE A 118 -15.93 -1.60 -13.70
#